data_AF-A0A8R2JVM0-F1
#
_entry.id   AF-A0A8R2JVM0-F1
#
_cell.length_a   1.000
_cell.length_b   1.000
_cell.length_c   1.000
_cell.angle_alpha   90.00
_cell.angle_beta   90.00
_cell.angle_gamma   90.00
#
_symmetry.space_group_name_H-M   'P 1'
#
loop_
_entity.id
_entity.type
_entity.pdbx_description
1 polymer ?
#
loop_
_entity_poly.entity_id
_entity_poly.type
_entity_poly.pdbx_seq_one_letter_code
_entity_poly.pdbx_strand_id
1 'polypeptide(L)'
;MRKKAGNDFERDFFKLMNNAVFGKTMESKRKQMKIELVSCERRLQKLINKTTFKHCTRYNDNLNAVELENKIIKFDKPIYIGFAVLDISKTLMYDYHFNIMKKHYGDNIKLMYTDTDSLVYHINTKDFFEDLAINPNLLDRMDTSELPKDHPCRIAERKNIPGLFSDETKGAINTEFCALRTD
;
A
#
# COMPACT_ATOMS: atom_id res chain seq x y z
N MET A 1 11.70 3.70 -13.66
CA MET A 1 11.03 5.01 -13.78
C MET A 1 11.26 5.83 -12.51
N ARG A 2 10.82 5.37 -11.33
CA ARG A 2 11.07 6.05 -10.04
C ARG A 2 12.56 6.36 -9.74
N LYS A 3 13.47 5.39 -9.94
CA LYS A 3 14.93 5.58 -9.75
C LYS A 3 15.57 6.62 -10.68
N LYS A 4 14.94 6.91 -11.82
CA LYS A 4 15.45 7.87 -12.83
C LYS A 4 14.83 9.26 -12.70
N ALA A 5 13.90 9.47 -11.77
CA ALA A 5 13.23 10.75 -11.56
C ALA A 5 14.24 11.78 -11.05
N GLY A 6 14.22 12.99 -11.61
CA GLY A 6 15.14 14.07 -11.24
C GLY A 6 14.66 14.90 -10.05
N ASN A 7 13.38 14.82 -9.71
CA ASN A 7 12.75 15.59 -8.64
C ASN A 7 11.65 14.77 -7.94
N ASP A 8 11.19 15.31 -6.80
CA ASP A 8 10.18 14.67 -5.96
C ASP A 8 8.82 14.53 -6.67
N PHE A 9 8.45 15.52 -7.48
CA PHE A 9 7.20 15.51 -8.23
C PHE A 9 7.13 14.33 -9.21
N GLU A 10 8.16 14.13 -10.03
CA GLU A 10 8.25 13.01 -10.98
C GLU A 10 8.24 11.67 -10.26
N ARG A 11 8.96 11.56 -9.14
CA ARG A 11 8.99 10.35 -8.32
C ARG A 11 7.57 9.98 -7.86
N ASP A 12 6.84 10.96 -7.34
CA ASP A 12 5.51 10.75 -6.78
C ASP A 12 4.48 10.49 -7.89
N PHE A 13 4.62 11.14 -9.04
CA PHE A 13 3.83 10.87 -10.24
C PHE A 13 3.99 9.41 -10.71
N PHE A 14 5.22 8.91 -10.83
CA PHE A 14 5.46 7.51 -11.21
C PHE A 14 5.01 6.51 -10.14
N LYS A 15 5.10 6.87 -8.85
CA LYS A 15 4.55 6.06 -7.75
C LYS A 15 3.03 5.94 -7.90
N LEU A 16 2.34 7.06 -8.12
CA LEU A 16 0.89 7.09 -8.28
C LEU A 16 0.44 6.31 -9.51
N MET A 17 1.14 6.44 -10.65
CA MET A 17 0.83 5.69 -11.86
C MET A 17 0.86 4.17 -11.63
N ASN A 18 1.92 3.66 -11.01
CA ASN A 18 2.02 2.22 -10.73
C ASN A 18 0.91 1.74 -9.78
N ASN A 19 0.67 2.51 -8.71
CA ASN A 19 -0.39 2.20 -7.75
C ASN A 19 -1.79 2.27 -8.40
N ALA A 20 -2.03 3.20 -9.31
CA ALA A 20 -3.28 3.34 -10.02
C ALA A 20 -3.54 2.17 -10.97
N VAL A 21 -2.52 1.71 -11.70
CA VAL A 21 -2.64 0.52 -12.57
C VAL A 21 -2.98 -0.71 -11.71
N PHE A 22 -2.25 -0.94 -10.61
CA PHE A 22 -2.55 -2.03 -9.68
C PHE A 22 -3.96 -1.91 -9.08
N GLY A 23 -4.35 -0.74 -8.57
CA GLY A 23 -5.69 -0.52 -8.04
C GLY A 23 -6.78 -0.75 -9.08
N LYS A 24 -6.49 -0.46 -10.36
CA LYS A 24 -7.43 -0.71 -11.45
C LYS A 24 -7.58 -2.20 -11.77
N THR A 25 -6.55 -3.02 -11.63
CA THR A 25 -6.69 -4.48 -11.84
C THR A 25 -7.59 -5.11 -10.78
N MET A 26 -7.57 -4.58 -9.55
CA MET A 26 -8.36 -5.03 -8.40
C MET A 26 -9.73 -4.34 -8.26
N GLU A 27 -10.16 -3.55 -9.25
CA GLU A 27 -11.42 -2.79 -9.19
C GLU A 27 -12.63 -3.73 -9.03
N SER A 28 -13.40 -3.54 -7.96
CA SER A 28 -14.64 -4.29 -7.74
C SER A 28 -15.77 -3.76 -8.62
N LYS A 29 -16.06 -4.48 -9.70
CA LYS A 29 -17.19 -4.20 -10.61
C LYS A 29 -18.56 -4.25 -9.94
N ARG A 30 -18.69 -4.98 -8.83
CA ARG A 30 -19.94 -5.07 -8.06
C ARG A 30 -20.25 -3.79 -7.29
N LYS A 31 -19.22 -3.04 -6.89
CA LYS A 31 -19.37 -1.77 -6.17
C LYS A 31 -19.59 -0.58 -7.09
N GLN A 32 -19.49 -0.76 -8.41
CA GLN A 32 -19.83 0.30 -9.36
C GLN A 32 -21.32 0.61 -9.24
N MET A 33 -21.64 1.88 -9.04
CA MET A 33 -23.00 2.40 -8.96
C MET A 33 -23.26 3.35 -10.12
N LYS A 34 -24.51 3.42 -10.56
CA LYS A 34 -24.94 4.40 -11.54
C LYS A 34 -25.72 5.49 -10.84
N ILE A 35 -25.23 6.72 -10.90
CA ILE A 35 -25.92 7.89 -10.35
C ILE A 35 -26.41 8.74 -11.52
N GLU A 36 -27.67 9.16 -11.46
CA GLU A 36 -28.23 10.13 -12.41
C GLU A 36 -28.71 11.36 -11.63
N LEU A 37 -28.21 12.54 -11.99
CA LEU A 37 -28.68 13.81 -11.45
C LEU A 37 -29.92 14.27 -12.24
N VAL A 38 -31.01 14.53 -11.54
CA VAL A 38 -32.32 14.82 -12.14
C VAL A 38 -32.96 16.05 -11.51
N SER A 39 -33.35 17.00 -12.35
CA SER A 39 -34.11 18.19 -11.99
C SER A 39 -35.58 18.15 -12.40
N CYS A 40 -35.95 17.22 -13.29
CA CYS A 40 -37.32 17.07 -13.77
C CYS A 40 -38.06 15.99 -12.99
N GLU A 41 -39.16 16.36 -12.33
CA GLU A 41 -39.99 15.45 -11.55
C GLU A 41 -40.52 14.25 -12.37
N ARG A 42 -40.90 14.46 -13.63
CA ARG A 42 -41.32 13.38 -14.53
C ARG A 42 -40.21 12.35 -14.77
N ARG A 43 -38.95 12.79 -14.85
CA ARG A 43 -37.80 11.89 -15.02
C ARG A 43 -37.47 11.19 -13.70
N LEU A 44 -37.55 11.90 -12.59
CA LEU A 44 -37.34 11.36 -11.26
C LEU A 44 -38.29 10.18 -11.00
N GLN A 45 -39.59 10.37 -11.24
CA GLN A 45 -40.59 9.32 -11.08
C GLN A 45 -40.30 8.10 -11.96
N LYS A 46 -39.86 8.31 -13.20
CA LYS A 46 -39.46 7.22 -14.10
C LYS A 46 -38.26 6.43 -13.58
N LEU A 47 -37.32 7.07 -12.88
CA LEU A 47 -36.15 6.40 -12.33
C LEU A 47 -36.48 5.65 -11.03
N ILE A 48 -37.32 6.23 -10.17
CA ILE A 48 -37.81 5.58 -8.94
C ILE A 48 -38.58 4.30 -9.27
N ASN A 49 -39.37 4.32 -10.34
CA ASN A 49 -40.14 3.15 -10.78
C ASN A 49 -39.30 2.04 -11.44
N LYS A 50 -37.98 2.21 -11.59
CA LYS A 50 -37.13 1.14 -12.13
C LYS A 50 -36.88 0.08 -11.06
N THR A 51 -36.86 -1.18 -11.46
CA THR A 51 -36.46 -2.29 -10.57
C THR A 51 -35.02 -2.21 -10.07
N THR A 52 -34.19 -1.39 -10.71
CA THR A 52 -32.80 -1.12 -10.31
C THR A 52 -32.67 0.08 -9.37
N PHE A 53 -33.77 0.72 -8.97
CA PHE A 53 -33.73 1.85 -8.06
C PHE A 53 -33.19 1.41 -6.70
N LYS A 54 -32.21 2.15 -6.17
CA LYS A 54 -31.63 1.88 -4.86
C LYS A 54 -31.97 2.97 -3.85
N HIS A 55 -31.65 4.22 -4.20
CA HIS A 55 -31.84 5.34 -3.32
C HIS A 55 -31.98 6.65 -4.10
N CYS A 56 -32.62 7.64 -3.50
CA CYS A 56 -32.71 9.00 -4.04
C CYS A 56 -32.30 9.99 -2.96
N THR A 57 -31.30 10.81 -3.26
CA THR A 57 -30.81 11.88 -2.39
C THR A 57 -31.25 13.22 -2.97
N ARG A 58 -32.07 13.97 -2.24
CA ARG A 58 -32.48 15.33 -2.63
C ARG A 58 -31.41 16.32 -2.19
N TYR A 59 -30.86 17.08 -3.14
CA TYR A 59 -29.90 18.15 -2.84
C TYR A 59 -30.59 19.50 -2.63
N ASN A 60 -31.59 19.80 -3.45
CA ASN A 60 -32.45 20.98 -3.32
C ASN A 60 -33.79 20.73 -4.01
N ASP A 61 -34.64 21.75 -4.09
CA ASP A 61 -35.99 21.63 -4.65
C ASP A 61 -36.02 21.23 -6.13
N ASN A 62 -34.94 21.51 -6.86
CA ASN A 62 -34.84 21.29 -8.30
C ASN A 62 -33.76 20.27 -8.66
N LEU A 63 -33.18 19.53 -7.70
CA LEU A 63 -32.08 18.61 -7.99
C LEU A 63 -32.06 17.41 -7.03
N ASN A 64 -32.10 16.23 -7.63
CA ASN A 64 -32.03 14.95 -6.94
C ASN A 64 -30.94 14.06 -7.58
N ALA A 65 -30.15 13.36 -6.78
CA ALA A 65 -29.33 12.23 -7.23
C ALA A 65 -30.10 10.94 -7.06
N VAL A 66 -30.28 10.20 -8.15
CA VAL A 66 -30.91 8.88 -8.12
C VAL A 66 -29.84 7.82 -8.32
N GLU A 67 -29.64 7.00 -7.30
CA GLU A 67 -28.74 5.85 -7.33
C GLU A 67 -29.47 4.63 -7.89
N LEU A 68 -28.85 3.99 -8.87
CA LEU A 68 -29.32 2.79 -9.54
C LEU A 68 -28.28 1.68 -9.43
N GLU A 69 -28.77 0.47 -9.21
CA GLU A 69 -27.97 -0.76 -9.31
C GLU A 69 -27.71 -1.14 -10.77
N ASN A 70 -26.59 -1.82 -10.98
CA ASN A 70 -26.25 -2.36 -12.29
C ASN A 70 -26.95 -3.70 -12.51
N LYS A 71 -27.95 -3.72 -13.42
CA LYS A 71 -28.67 -4.95 -13.79
C LYS A 71 -27.76 -6.06 -14.34
N ILE A 72 -26.71 -5.66 -15.05
CA ILE A 72 -25.72 -6.59 -15.65
C ILE A 72 -24.34 -6.10 -15.23
N ILE A 73 -23.57 -6.98 -14.59
CA ILE A 73 -22.21 -6.70 -14.15
C ILE A 73 -21.25 -7.44 -15.09
N LYS A 74 -20.43 -6.69 -15.83
CA LYS A 74 -19.39 -7.27 -16.69
C LYS A 74 -18.06 -7.34 -15.93
N PHE A 75 -17.57 -8.55 -15.70
CA PHE A 75 -16.24 -8.78 -15.11
C PHE A 75 -15.16 -8.67 -16.19
N ASP A 76 -14.71 -7.46 -16.46
CA ASP A 76 -13.70 -7.13 -17.47
C ASP A 76 -12.36 -6.68 -16.87
N LYS A 77 -12.17 -6.95 -15.57
CA LYS A 77 -10.98 -6.55 -14.82
C LYS A 77 -10.06 -7.75 -14.62
N PRO A 78 -8.75 -7.62 -14.89
CA PRO A 78 -7.80 -8.72 -14.72
C PRO A 78 -7.40 -8.88 -13.24
N ILE A 79 -8.36 -9.25 -12.39
CA ILE A 79 -8.19 -9.33 -10.92
C ILE A 79 -7.06 -10.27 -10.52
N TYR A 80 -6.84 -11.34 -11.29
CA TYR A 80 -5.76 -12.31 -11.06
C TYR A 80 -4.36 -11.65 -11.07
N ILE A 81 -4.16 -10.57 -11.82
CA ILE A 81 -2.88 -9.82 -11.82
C ILE A 81 -2.67 -9.18 -10.44
N GLY A 82 -3.70 -8.49 -9.93
CA GLY A 82 -3.61 -7.85 -8.63
C GLY A 82 -3.44 -8.85 -7.49
N PHE A 83 -4.12 -10.00 -7.59
CA PHE A 83 -3.93 -11.11 -6.65
C PHE A 83 -2.49 -11.64 -6.66
N ALA A 84 -1.92 -11.92 -7.84
CA ALA A 84 -0.54 -12.39 -7.96
C ALA A 84 0.48 -11.39 -7.40
N VAL A 85 0.28 -10.08 -7.65
CA VAL A 85 1.15 -9.03 -7.09
C VAL A 85 1.09 -9.03 -5.55
N LEU A 86 -0.11 -9.14 -4.96
CA LEU A 86 -0.25 -9.20 -3.50
C LEU A 86 0.42 -10.44 -2.90
N ASP A 87 0.28 -11.59 -3.53
CA ASP A 87 0.91 -12.83 -3.07
C ASP A 87 2.44 -12.76 -3.14
N ILE A 88 2.98 -12.20 -4.22
CA ILE A 88 4.43 -11.96 -4.35
C ILE A 88 4.90 -11.00 -3.25
N SER A 89 4.19 -9.89 -3.03
CA SER A 89 4.52 -8.93 -1.97
C SER A 89 4.52 -9.58 -0.59
N LYS A 90 3.49 -10.36 -0.24
CA LYS A 90 3.45 -11.10 1.03
C LYS A 90 4.57 -12.12 1.16
N THR A 91 4.90 -12.82 0.08
CA THR A 91 6.00 -13.79 0.07
C THR A 91 7.33 -13.11 0.38
N LEU A 92 7.60 -11.93 -0.20
CA LEU A 92 8.80 -11.14 0.10
C LEU A 92 8.84 -10.68 1.58
N MET A 93 7.71 -10.21 2.12
CA MET A 93 7.59 -9.82 3.53
C MET A 93 7.86 -10.99 4.48
N TYR A 94 7.27 -12.16 4.20
CA TYR A 94 7.45 -13.35 5.01
C TYR A 94 8.85 -13.94 4.89
N ASP A 95 9.43 -13.95 3.69
CA ASP A 95 10.80 -14.39 3.47
C ASP A 95 11.77 -13.53 4.29
N TYR A 96 11.62 -12.21 4.25
CA TYR A 96 12.44 -11.32 5.06
C TYR A 96 12.24 -11.53 6.57
N HIS A 97 11.00 -11.64 7.02
CA HIS A 97 10.73 -11.85 8.43
C HIS A 97 11.26 -13.20 8.94
N PHE A 98 10.89 -14.32 8.30
CA PHE A 98 11.18 -15.66 8.82
C PHE A 98 12.59 -16.14 8.47
N ASN A 99 13.03 -15.96 7.23
CA ASN A 99 14.29 -16.54 6.76
C ASN A 99 15.51 -15.65 7.02
N ILE A 100 15.31 -14.33 7.21
CA ILE A 100 16.39 -13.37 7.45
C ILE A 100 16.38 -12.91 8.91
N MET A 101 15.36 -12.14 9.31
CA MET A 101 15.32 -11.49 10.63
C MET A 101 15.14 -12.49 11.78
N LYS A 102 14.12 -13.34 11.73
CA LYS A 102 13.82 -14.32 12.79
C LYS A 102 14.89 -15.39 12.89
N LYS A 103 15.46 -15.82 11.75
CA LYS A 103 16.56 -16.78 11.71
C LYS A 103 17.84 -16.24 12.35
N HIS A 104 18.15 -14.95 12.18
CA HIS A 104 19.35 -14.34 12.76
C HIS A 104 19.19 -14.06 14.26
N TYR A 105 18.10 -13.41 14.66
CA TYR A 105 17.93 -12.95 16.05
C TYR A 105 17.28 -14.01 16.96
N GLY A 106 16.67 -15.06 16.42
CA GLY A 106 16.01 -16.11 17.21
C GLY A 106 14.93 -15.52 18.12
N ASP A 107 15.05 -15.73 19.43
CA ASP A 107 14.10 -15.21 20.42
C ASP A 107 14.33 -13.73 20.79
N ASN A 108 15.43 -13.13 20.34
CA ASN A 108 15.75 -11.72 20.59
C ASN A 108 15.03 -10.75 19.65
N ILE A 109 14.07 -11.22 18.84
CA ILE A 109 13.26 -10.37 17.96
C ILE A 109 11.77 -10.61 18.17
N LYS A 110 11.02 -9.51 18.24
CA LYS A 110 9.56 -9.48 18.28
C LYS A 110 9.02 -8.56 17.19
N LEU A 111 8.13 -9.08 16.35
CA LEU A 111 7.37 -8.27 15.41
C LEU A 111 6.26 -7.56 16.18
N MET A 112 6.33 -6.23 16.23
CA MET A 112 5.42 -5.38 17.02
C MET A 112 4.22 -4.91 16.21
N TYR A 113 4.43 -4.63 14.91
CA TYR A 113 3.38 -4.17 14.01
C TYR A 113 3.74 -4.49 12.55
N THR A 114 2.71 -4.65 11.72
CA THR A 114 2.85 -4.76 10.27
C THR A 114 1.65 -4.13 9.59
N ASP A 115 1.91 -3.38 8.52
CA ASP A 115 0.88 -2.85 7.62
C ASP A 115 1.42 -2.87 6.19
N THR A 116 0.70 -3.57 5.31
CA THR A 116 0.88 -3.68 3.85
C THR A 116 2.32 -3.96 3.37
N ASP A 117 3.24 -3.02 3.51
CA ASP A 117 4.64 -3.03 3.09
C ASP A 117 5.63 -2.63 4.21
N SER A 118 5.18 -2.53 5.46
CA SER A 118 5.98 -2.11 6.62
C SER A 118 6.03 -3.17 7.73
N LEU A 119 7.17 -3.19 8.45
CA LEU A 119 7.44 -4.06 9.59
C LEU A 119 8.06 -3.21 10.70
N VAL A 120 7.51 -3.31 11.90
CA VAL A 120 8.09 -2.70 13.10
C VAL A 120 8.61 -3.80 14.01
N TYR A 121 9.91 -3.79 14.27
CA TYR A 121 10.57 -4.78 15.12
C TYR A 121 11.01 -4.17 16.44
N HIS A 122 10.86 -4.96 17.50
CA HIS A 122 11.63 -4.79 18.72
C HIS A 122 12.72 -5.85 18.73
N ILE A 123 13.98 -5.41 18.65
CA ILE A 123 15.16 -6.26 18.56
C ILE A 123 16.02 -6.01 19.81
N ASN A 124 16.31 -7.08 20.55
CA ASN A 124 17.21 -7.04 21.68
C ASN A 124 18.65 -7.33 21.22
N THR A 125 19.38 -6.28 20.88
CA THR A 125 20.79 -6.33 20.47
C THR A 125 21.55 -5.14 21.05
N LYS A 126 22.89 -5.19 21.02
CA LYS A 126 23.75 -4.07 21.44
C LYS A 126 23.71 -2.93 20.42
N ASP A 127 23.88 -3.27 19.15
CA ASP A 127 23.84 -2.32 18.04
C ASP A 127 23.35 -3.02 16.76
N PHE A 128 22.16 -2.61 16.30
CA PHE A 128 21.54 -3.15 15.10
C PHE A 128 22.35 -2.86 13.83
N PHE A 129 23.02 -1.71 13.75
CA PHE A 129 23.82 -1.34 12.59
C PHE A 129 25.15 -2.09 12.55
N GLU A 130 25.70 -2.47 13.70
CA GLU A 130 26.84 -3.38 13.77
C GLU A 130 26.43 -4.78 13.26
N ASP A 131 25.26 -5.28 13.66
CA ASP A 131 24.72 -6.55 13.17
C ASP A 131 24.53 -6.55 11.65
N LEU A 132 24.02 -5.44 11.09
CA LEU A 132 23.91 -5.24 9.64
C LEU A 132 25.26 -5.26 8.93
N ALA A 133 26.29 -4.64 9.50
CA ALA A 133 27.62 -4.57 8.91
C ALA A 133 28.32 -5.94 8.90
N ILE A 134 28.10 -6.75 9.95
CA ILE A 134 28.73 -8.07 10.11
C ILE A 134 28.01 -9.14 9.28
N ASN A 135 26.69 -9.04 9.12
CA ASN A 135 25.89 -10.05 8.42
C ASN A 135 25.31 -9.52 7.09
N PRO A 136 25.96 -9.84 5.95
CA PRO A 136 25.49 -9.42 4.63
C PRO A 136 24.04 -9.82 4.32
N ASN A 137 23.55 -10.95 4.86
CA ASN A 137 22.18 -11.39 4.60
C ASN A 137 21.13 -10.42 5.14
N LEU A 138 21.41 -9.73 6.25
CA LEU A 138 20.52 -8.70 6.78
C LEU A 138 20.59 -7.44 5.90
N LEU A 139 21.80 -7.02 5.54
CA LEU A 139 22.03 -5.81 4.75
C LEU A 139 21.50 -5.94 3.32
N ASP A 140 21.61 -7.11 2.69
CA ASP A 140 21.23 -7.35 1.29
C ASP A 140 19.76 -7.12 0.97
N ARG A 141 18.91 -7.17 1.98
CA ARG A 141 17.47 -6.89 1.85
C ARG A 141 17.10 -5.46 2.22
N MET A 142 18.05 -4.62 2.63
CA MET A 142 17.82 -3.25 3.09
C MET A 142 18.29 -2.19 2.07
N ASP A 143 17.51 -1.12 1.93
CA ASP A 143 17.91 0.13 1.29
C ASP A 143 18.37 1.12 2.37
N THR A 144 19.68 1.17 2.59
CA THR A 144 20.35 2.03 3.58
C THR A 144 20.87 3.34 2.95
N SER A 145 20.41 3.70 1.75
CA SER A 145 20.92 4.86 1.00
C SER A 145 20.61 6.21 1.66
N GLU A 146 19.68 6.25 2.61
CA GLU A 146 19.30 7.45 3.37
C GLU A 146 20.09 7.66 4.67
N LEU A 147 20.91 6.68 5.09
CA LEU A 147 21.78 6.82 6.27
C LEU A 147 22.82 7.95 6.09
N PRO A 148 23.38 8.53 7.16
CA PRO A 148 24.44 9.54 7.07
C PRO A 148 25.61 9.08 6.19
N LYS A 149 26.29 10.02 5.50
CA LYS A 149 27.37 9.71 4.55
C LYS A 149 28.51 8.91 5.17
N ASP A 150 28.80 9.16 6.45
CA ASP A 150 29.89 8.54 7.19
C ASP A 150 29.48 7.20 7.84
N HIS A 151 28.25 6.75 7.63
CA HIS A 151 27.72 5.54 8.27
C HIS A 151 28.24 4.26 7.56
N PRO A 152 28.77 3.26 8.30
CA PRO A 152 29.41 2.08 7.71
C PRO A 152 28.46 1.21 6.85
N CYS A 153 27.17 1.18 7.18
CA CYS A 153 26.16 0.43 6.43
C CYS A 153 25.58 1.16 5.21
N ARG A 154 26.01 2.39 4.89
CA ARG A 154 25.40 3.19 3.82
C ARG A 154 25.76 2.64 2.43
N ILE A 155 24.75 2.30 1.64
CA ILE A 155 24.90 1.88 0.24
C ILE A 155 24.06 2.80 -0.66
N ALA A 156 24.70 3.79 -1.30
CA ALA A 156 23.99 4.82 -2.06
C ALA A 156 23.31 4.30 -3.33
N GLU A 157 23.87 3.24 -3.93
CA GLU A 157 23.43 2.64 -5.19
C GLU A 157 22.06 1.96 -5.07
N ARG A 158 21.66 1.60 -3.84
CA ARG A 158 20.42 0.89 -3.52
C ARG A 158 19.18 1.77 -3.45
N LYS A 159 19.37 3.09 -3.54
CA LYS A 159 18.29 4.07 -3.47
C LYS A 159 17.14 3.75 -4.43
N ASN A 160 15.95 3.53 -3.87
CA ASN A 160 14.70 3.23 -4.59
C ASN A 160 14.80 1.97 -5.50
N ILE A 161 15.60 0.96 -5.14
CA ILE A 161 15.55 -0.34 -5.80
C ILE A 161 14.29 -1.09 -5.31
N PRO A 162 13.41 -1.55 -6.22
CA PRO A 162 12.22 -2.31 -5.83
C PRO A 162 12.57 -3.59 -5.07
N GLY A 163 11.82 -3.89 -4.00
CA GLY A 163 11.95 -5.11 -3.20
C GLY A 163 12.95 -5.04 -2.05
N LEU A 164 13.65 -3.92 -1.88
CA LEU A 164 14.45 -3.64 -0.67
C LEU A 164 13.60 -2.91 0.38
N PHE A 165 13.90 -3.18 1.64
CA PHE A 165 13.30 -2.53 2.80
C PHE A 165 14.04 -1.24 3.14
N SER A 166 13.39 -0.10 2.96
CA SER A 166 13.94 1.18 3.39
C SER A 166 13.80 1.34 4.90
N ASP A 167 14.83 1.93 5.53
CA ASP A 167 14.70 2.41 6.90
C ASP A 167 13.98 3.77 6.93
N GLU A 168 12.70 3.76 7.32
CA GLU A 168 11.85 4.96 7.42
C GLU A 168 12.35 5.96 8.47
N THR A 169 13.14 5.51 9.45
CA THR A 169 13.68 6.38 10.52
C THR A 169 15.04 6.98 10.18
N LYS A 170 15.62 6.60 9.04
CA LYS A 170 16.89 7.14 8.52
C LYS A 170 18.04 7.06 9.53
N GLY A 171 18.09 5.97 10.29
CA GLY A 171 19.10 5.72 11.32
C GLY A 171 18.67 6.04 12.74
N ALA A 172 17.51 6.67 12.95
CA ALA A 172 17.03 7.01 14.29
C ALA A 172 16.37 5.81 14.98
N ILE A 173 16.85 5.43 16.16
CA ILE A 173 16.29 4.29 16.89
C ILE A 173 15.01 4.71 17.63
N ASN A 174 13.90 4.05 17.31
CA ASN A 174 12.65 4.21 18.07
C ASN A 174 12.78 3.52 19.44
N THR A 175 12.74 4.30 20.51
CA THR A 175 12.85 3.81 21.90
C THR A 175 11.52 3.35 22.49
N GLU A 176 10.42 3.90 21.98
CA GLU A 176 9.06 3.66 22.47
C GLU A 176 8.12 3.39 21.30
N PHE A 177 7.18 2.46 21.49
CA PHE A 177 6.19 2.11 20.48
C PHE A 177 4.85 1.75 21.11
N CYS A 178 3.77 2.37 20.61
CA CYS A 178 2.40 2.05 20.99
C CYS A 178 1.56 1.93 19.70
N ALA A 179 0.90 0.79 19.50
CA ALA A 179 -0.03 0.58 18.41
C ALA A 179 -1.43 0.36 18.95
N LEU A 180 -2.37 1.20 18.52
CA LEU A 180 -3.79 1.00 18.77
C LEU A 180 -4.35 0.12 17.65
N ARG A 181 -5.21 -0.83 18.02
CA ARG A 181 -5.85 -1.70 17.03
C ARG A 181 -6.94 -0.91 16.30
N THR A 182 -6.95 -0.98 14.98
CA THR A 182 -8.08 -0.51 14.17
C THR A 182 -9.25 -1.49 14.31
N ASP A 183 -10.47 -0.98 14.54
CA ASP A 183 -11.70 -1.76 14.63
C ASP A 183 -12.08 -2.47 13.31
#